data_AF-A0AAN8FC45-F1
#
_entry.id   AF-A0AAN8FC45-F1
#
_cell.length_a   1.000
_cell.length_b   1.000
_cell.length_c   1.000
_cell.angle_alpha   90.00
_cell.angle_beta   90.00
_cell.angle_gamma   90.00
#
_symmetry.space_group_name_H-M   'P 1'
#
loop_
_entity.id
_entity.type
_entity.pdbx_description
1 polymer ?
#
loop_
_entity_poly.entity_id
_entity_poly.type
_entity_poly.pdbx_seq_one_letter_code
_entity_poly.pdbx_strand_id
1 'polypeptide(L)'
;MMSDLEHVNGAYGNNRTLLFLNAYEKFDKKVTDMTRSLFLAPEMEYKPSLHNLQFFLDRIGNPPSVKYVKSNHSGGEGYLKAFSFVLLGKGMAEWANRAHFVHDIRQVLSEHSRWNASLFDGDSAVLSLILT
;
A
#
# COMPACT_ATOMS: atom_id res chain seq x y z
N MET A 1 2.93 -3.59 10.29
CA MET A 1 3.29 -2.37 9.54
C MET A 1 2.06 -1.60 9.09
N MET A 2 1.29 -2.06 8.10
CA MET A 2 0.19 -1.22 7.54
C MET A 2 -0.91 -0.91 8.55
N SER A 3 -1.36 -1.92 9.28
CA SER A 3 -2.31 -1.70 10.37
C SER A 3 -1.76 -0.69 11.39
N ASP A 4 -0.49 -0.81 11.78
CA ASP A 4 0.14 0.11 12.74
C ASP A 4 0.20 1.54 12.20
N LEU A 5 0.56 1.72 10.92
CA LEU A 5 0.61 3.03 10.25
C LEU A 5 -0.76 3.71 10.17
N GLU A 6 -1.85 2.95 10.10
CA GLU A 6 -3.22 3.47 10.09
C GLU A 6 -3.72 3.87 11.47
N HIS A 7 -3.11 3.35 12.54
CA HIS A 7 -3.42 3.70 13.91
C HIS A 7 -2.53 4.83 14.46
N VAL A 8 -1.55 5.30 13.68
CA VAL A 8 -0.77 6.49 14.03
C VAL A 8 -1.71 7.68 14.22
N ASN A 9 -1.52 8.42 15.31
CA ASN A 9 -2.38 9.55 15.63
C ASN A 9 -2.34 10.59 14.51
N GLY A 10 -3.51 10.96 13.98
CA GLY A 10 -3.63 11.87 12.85
C GLY A 10 -3.64 11.19 11.47
N ALA A 11 -3.50 9.87 11.36
CA ALA A 11 -3.69 9.17 10.09
C ALA A 11 -5.18 9.14 9.67
N TYR A 12 -5.46 9.19 8.36
CA TYR A 12 -6.81 9.03 7.82
C TYR A 12 -7.33 7.56 7.77
N GLY A 13 -6.51 6.60 8.22
CA GLY A 13 -6.84 5.16 8.26
C GLY A 13 -6.92 4.46 6.90
N ASN A 14 -7.39 3.20 6.94
CA ASN A 14 -7.43 2.22 5.83
C ASN A 14 -7.84 2.75 4.44
N ASN A 15 -8.77 3.69 4.37
CA ASN A 15 -9.33 4.13 3.10
C ASN A 15 -8.43 5.07 2.29
N ARG A 16 -7.37 5.65 2.89
CA ARG A 16 -6.53 6.66 2.22
C ARG A 16 -5.03 6.36 2.22
N THR A 17 -4.60 5.28 2.87
CA THR A 17 -3.18 4.93 3.06
C THR A 17 -2.57 4.14 1.89
N LEU A 18 -3.37 3.36 1.16
CA LEU A 18 -2.88 2.40 0.15
C LEU A 18 -3.70 2.42 -1.13
N LEU A 19 -3.59 3.50 -1.90
CA LEU A 19 -4.41 3.72 -3.09
C LEU A 19 -4.34 2.57 -4.11
N PHE A 20 -3.15 2.03 -4.38
CA PHE A 20 -3.01 0.96 -5.38
C PHE A 20 -3.49 -0.41 -4.86
N LEU A 21 -3.27 -0.76 -3.57
CA LEU A 21 -3.75 -2.03 -3.02
C LEU A 21 -5.27 -2.04 -2.92
N ASN A 22 -5.88 -0.91 -2.53
CA ASN A 22 -7.34 -0.78 -2.52
C ASN A 22 -7.94 -0.90 -3.93
N ALA A 23 -7.26 -0.34 -4.94
CA ALA A 23 -7.66 -0.51 -6.35
C ALA A 23 -7.46 -1.96 -6.83
N TYR A 24 -6.36 -2.59 -6.42
CA TYR A 24 -6.05 -3.98 -6.74
C TYR A 24 -7.05 -4.95 -6.12
N GLU A 25 -7.39 -4.82 -4.84
CA GLU A 25 -8.35 -5.69 -4.17
C GLU A 25 -9.73 -5.64 -4.85
N LYS A 26 -10.19 -4.44 -5.24
CA LYS A 26 -11.43 -4.28 -6.01
C LYS A 26 -11.36 -4.98 -7.36
N PHE A 27 -10.22 -4.89 -8.03
CA PHE A 27 -9.98 -5.58 -9.29
C PHE A 27 -9.98 -7.10 -9.11
N ASP A 28 -9.28 -7.61 -8.10
CA ASP A 28 -9.14 -9.03 -7.78
C ASP A 28 -10.48 -9.67 -7.38
N LYS A 29 -11.29 -8.97 -6.58
CA LYS A 29 -12.68 -9.36 -6.29
C LYS A 29 -13.50 -9.49 -7.57
N LYS A 30 -13.43 -8.50 -8.45
CA LYS A 30 -14.19 -8.50 -9.72
C LYS A 30 -13.79 -9.66 -10.63
N VAL A 31 -12.49 -9.97 -10.72
CA VAL A 31 -12.00 -11.14 -11.49
C VAL A 31 -12.53 -12.42 -10.86
N THR A 32 -12.42 -12.56 -9.54
CA THR A 32 -12.91 -13.74 -8.82
C THR A 32 -14.41 -13.95 -9.01
N ASP A 33 -15.22 -12.88 -8.89
CA ASP A 33 -16.67 -12.95 -9.08
C ASP A 33 -17.05 -13.32 -10.52
N MET A 34 -16.30 -12.82 -11.52
CA MET A 34 -16.47 -13.20 -12.91
C MET A 34 -16.15 -14.69 -13.13
N THR A 35 -15.06 -15.18 -12.54
CA THR A 35 -14.69 -16.60 -12.56
C THR A 35 -15.78 -17.46 -11.91
N ARG A 36 -16.31 -17.08 -10.74
CA ARG A 36 -17.43 -17.81 -10.09
C ARG A 36 -18.63 -17.95 -11.00
N SER A 37 -19.03 -16.84 -11.63
CA SER A 37 -20.16 -16.80 -12.55
C SER A 37 -19.94 -17.72 -13.77
N LEU A 38 -18.74 -17.69 -14.35
CA LEU A 38 -18.38 -18.51 -15.50
C LEU A 38 -18.29 -20.00 -15.20
N PHE A 39 -17.82 -20.39 -14.01
CA PHE A 39 -17.62 -21.79 -13.62
C PHE A 39 -18.75 -22.37 -12.75
N LEU A 40 -19.84 -21.63 -12.53
CA LEU A 40 -20.98 -22.06 -11.69
C LEU A 40 -20.54 -22.58 -10.31
N ALA A 41 -19.54 -21.93 -9.71
CA ALA A 41 -18.96 -22.31 -8.42
C ALA A 41 -19.31 -21.27 -7.33
N PRO A 42 -20.57 -21.23 -6.85
CA PRO A 42 -21.05 -20.22 -5.90
C PRO A 42 -20.39 -20.32 -4.52
N GLU A 43 -19.89 -21.51 -4.16
CA GLU A 43 -19.26 -21.81 -2.86
C GLU A 43 -17.81 -21.27 -2.73
N MET A 44 -17.21 -20.77 -3.81
CA MET A 44 -15.83 -20.26 -3.75
C MET A 44 -15.78 -18.94 -2.99
N GLU A 45 -15.46 -18.90 -1.70
CA GLU A 45 -15.29 -17.62 -0.97
C GLU A 45 -14.10 -16.79 -1.49
N TYR A 46 -14.19 -15.46 -1.34
CA TYR A 46 -13.13 -14.56 -1.80
C TYR A 46 -11.99 -14.62 -0.81
N LYS A 47 -10.78 -14.89 -1.31
CA LYS A 47 -9.56 -14.84 -0.52
C LYS A 47 -8.59 -13.88 -1.21
N PRO A 48 -8.12 -12.83 -0.52
CA PRO A 48 -7.10 -11.94 -1.06
C PRO A 48 -5.88 -12.73 -1.52
N SER A 49 -5.43 -12.46 -2.75
CA SER A 49 -4.23 -13.08 -3.32
C SER A 49 -3.50 -12.10 -4.24
N LEU A 50 -2.25 -12.37 -4.58
CA LEU A 50 -1.42 -11.65 -5.53
C LEU A 50 -1.40 -12.32 -6.92
N HIS A 51 -2.19 -13.38 -7.13
CA HIS A 51 -2.20 -14.10 -8.41
C HIS A 51 -2.51 -13.20 -9.60
N ASN A 52 -3.46 -12.29 -9.41
CA ASN A 52 -3.91 -11.36 -10.45
C ASN A 52 -3.09 -10.05 -10.47
N LEU A 53 -2.09 -9.90 -9.59
CA LEU A 53 -1.36 -8.64 -9.44
C LEU A 53 -0.58 -8.28 -10.71
N GLN A 54 0.10 -9.23 -11.34
CA GLN A 54 0.81 -8.94 -12.60
C GLN A 54 -0.14 -8.43 -13.67
N PHE A 55 -1.29 -9.09 -13.83
CA PHE A 55 -2.29 -8.67 -14.82
C PHE A 55 -2.86 -7.27 -14.51
N PHE A 56 -3.09 -6.97 -13.23
CA PHE A 56 -3.48 -5.62 -12.81
C PHE A 56 -2.40 -4.58 -13.14
N LEU A 57 -1.13 -4.87 -12.83
CA LEU A 57 0.01 -3.99 -13.10
C LEU A 57 0.17 -3.74 -14.60
N ASP A 58 0.06 -4.77 -15.45
CA ASP A 58 0.10 -4.65 -16.90
C ASP A 58 -1.01 -3.71 -17.41
N ARG A 59 -2.21 -3.82 -16.85
CA ARG A 59 -3.36 -2.97 -17.22
C ARG A 59 -3.16 -1.50 -16.86
N ILE A 60 -2.46 -1.20 -15.77
CA ILE A 60 -2.18 0.18 -15.34
C ILE A 60 -0.84 0.71 -15.86
N GLY A 61 -0.17 -0.03 -16.76
CA GLY A 61 1.06 0.40 -17.41
C GLY A 61 2.34 0.17 -16.61
N ASN A 62 2.36 -0.83 -15.71
CA ASN A 62 3.53 -1.26 -14.93
C ASN A 62 4.28 -0.08 -14.26
N PRO A 63 3.64 0.62 -13.31
CA PRO A 63 4.24 1.77 -12.67
C PRO A 63 5.56 1.40 -11.99
N PRO A 64 6.64 2.19 -12.16
CA PRO A 64 7.96 1.87 -11.60
C PRO A 64 7.98 1.86 -10.07
N SER A 65 6.97 2.48 -9.45
CA SER A 65 6.76 2.52 -8.01
C SER A 65 6.27 1.19 -7.43
N VAL A 66 5.93 0.18 -8.24
CA VAL A 66 5.50 -1.15 -7.76
C VAL A 66 6.33 -2.23 -8.46
N LYS A 67 7.07 -3.02 -7.67
CA LYS A 67 7.90 -4.14 -8.15
C LYS A 67 7.33 -5.45 -7.63
N TYR A 68 6.76 -6.23 -8.52
CA TYR A 68 6.25 -7.58 -8.25
C TYR A 68 7.19 -8.61 -8.90
N VAL A 69 7.44 -9.72 -8.19
CA VAL A 69 8.22 -10.85 -8.70
C VAL A 69 7.27 -12.03 -8.80
N LYS A 70 6.98 -12.45 -10.04
CA LYS A 70 6.16 -13.62 -10.30
C LYS A 70 6.88 -14.89 -9.81
N SER A 71 6.13 -15.85 -9.28
CA SER A 71 6.68 -17.16 -8.94
C SER A 71 7.10 -17.92 -10.20
N ASN A 72 8.22 -18.63 -10.10
CA ASN A 72 8.72 -19.50 -11.18
C ASN A 72 7.93 -20.81 -11.29
N HIS A 73 7.12 -21.16 -10.29
CA HIS A 73 6.30 -22.35 -10.29
C HIS A 73 4.98 -22.08 -11.01
N SER A 74 4.55 -23.02 -11.87
CA SER A 74 3.23 -22.94 -12.49
C SER A 74 2.14 -22.94 -11.41
N GLY A 75 1.32 -21.90 -11.39
CA GLY A 75 0.29 -21.69 -10.36
C GLY A 75 0.79 -21.11 -9.04
N GLY A 76 2.08 -20.79 -8.90
CA GLY A 76 2.62 -20.15 -7.70
C GLY A 76 2.21 -18.68 -7.57
N GLU A 77 1.82 -18.27 -6.38
CA GLU A 77 1.65 -16.85 -6.03
C GLU A 77 3.03 -16.18 -5.98
N GLY A 78 3.20 -15.05 -6.70
CA GLY A 78 4.42 -14.26 -6.61
C GLY A 78 4.44 -13.40 -5.35
N TYR A 79 5.44 -12.52 -5.23
CA TYR A 79 5.56 -11.65 -4.07
C TYR A 79 5.88 -10.21 -4.47
N LEU A 80 5.43 -9.27 -3.63
CA LEU A 80 5.69 -7.85 -3.79
C LEU A 80 7.09 -7.53 -3.23
N LYS A 81 8.01 -7.14 -4.12
CA LYS A 81 9.40 -6.82 -3.77
C LYS A 81 9.56 -5.38 -3.29
N ALA A 82 8.85 -4.44 -3.89
CA ALA A 82 8.85 -3.04 -3.48
C ALA A 82 7.55 -2.37 -3.90
N PHE A 83 7.10 -1.40 -3.12
CA PHE A 83 6.00 -0.53 -3.51
C PHE A 83 6.10 0.82 -2.81
N SER A 84 5.52 1.85 -3.40
CA SER A 84 5.27 3.13 -2.74
C SER A 84 3.82 3.22 -2.30
N PHE A 85 3.59 3.87 -1.16
CA PHE A 85 2.26 4.17 -0.65
C PHE A 85 2.24 5.58 -0.07
N VAL A 86 1.04 6.12 0.15
CA VAL A 86 0.85 7.50 0.60
C VAL A 86 0.00 7.48 1.85
N LEU A 87 0.57 7.97 2.95
CA LEU A 87 -0.15 8.22 4.19
C LEU A 87 -0.68 9.65 4.17
N LEU A 88 -1.99 9.82 4.36
CA LEU A 88 -2.57 11.14 4.55
C LEU A 88 -2.74 11.41 6.04
N GLY A 89 -2.24 12.58 6.46
CA GLY A 89 -2.39 13.11 7.81
C GLY A 89 -3.49 14.16 7.92
N LYS A 90 -4.21 14.19 9.06
CA LYS A 90 -5.21 15.20 9.43
C LYS A 90 -4.60 16.21 10.41
N GLY A 91 -4.86 17.50 10.20
CA GLY A 91 -4.42 18.53 11.14
C GLY A 91 -2.92 18.88 11.03
N MET A 92 -2.34 18.66 9.85
CA MET A 92 -0.90 18.88 9.57
C MET A 92 -0.52 20.33 9.29
N ALA A 93 -1.40 21.28 9.59
CA ALA A 93 -1.13 22.72 9.45
C ALA A 93 -0.10 23.20 10.49
N GLU A 94 -0.19 22.69 11.72
CA GLU A 94 0.74 23.00 12.80
C GLU A 94 1.99 22.14 12.72
N TRP A 95 3.16 22.78 12.77
CA TRP A 95 4.45 22.11 12.60
C TRP A 95 4.72 21.06 13.69
N ALA A 96 4.31 21.32 14.93
CA ALA A 96 4.53 20.42 16.06
C ALA A 96 3.73 19.11 15.89
N ASN A 97 2.47 19.21 15.48
CA ASN A 97 1.63 18.05 15.20
C ASN A 97 2.20 17.21 14.06
N ARG A 98 2.72 17.88 13.02
CA ARG A 98 3.39 17.22 11.90
C ARG A 98 4.67 16.51 12.33
N ALA A 99 5.48 17.13 13.18
CA ALA A 99 6.70 16.53 13.69
C ALA A 99 6.42 15.25 14.48
N HIS A 100 5.40 15.27 15.35
CA HIS A 100 4.93 14.07 16.05
C HIS A 100 4.43 12.99 15.07
N PHE A 101 3.60 13.36 14.10
CA PHE A 101 3.09 12.41 13.09
C PHE A 101 4.22 11.72 12.31
N VAL A 102 5.19 12.50 11.82
CA VAL A 102 6.35 11.98 11.08
C VAL A 102 7.22 11.10 11.99
N HIS A 103 7.38 11.47 13.25
CA HIS A 103 8.13 10.68 14.23
C HIS A 103 7.48 9.32 14.50
N ASP A 104 6.18 9.30 14.75
CA ASP A 104 5.42 8.07 15.02
C ASP A 104 5.46 7.13 13.81
N ILE A 105 5.34 7.67 12.59
CA ILE A 105 5.52 6.87 11.36
C ILE A 105 6.92 6.27 11.31
N ARG A 106 7.98 7.05 11.58
CA ARG A 106 9.36 6.55 11.60
C ARG A 106 9.55 5.43 12.61
N GLN A 107 8.94 5.55 13.78
CA GLN A 107 8.97 4.51 14.80
C GLN A 107 8.35 3.21 14.26
N VAL A 108 7.15 3.28 13.70
CA VAL A 108 6.51 2.11 13.06
C VAL A 108 7.41 1.53 11.97
N LEU A 109 8.00 2.35 11.09
CA LEU A 109 8.91 1.84 10.06
C LEU A 109 10.16 1.17 10.64
N SER A 110 10.71 1.67 11.75
CA SER A 110 11.87 1.08 12.41
C SER A 110 11.56 -0.29 13.06
N GLU A 111 10.36 -0.45 13.61
CA GLU A 111 9.87 -1.72 14.17
C GLU A 111 9.64 -2.77 13.08
N HIS A 112 9.40 -2.33 11.84
CA HIS A 112 9.16 -3.17 10.67
C HIS A 112 10.34 -3.15 9.67
N SER A 113 11.58 -3.20 10.18
CA SER A 113 12.84 -3.08 9.42
C SER A 113 12.98 -4.04 8.24
N ARG A 114 12.30 -5.19 8.25
CA ARG A 114 12.23 -6.16 7.14
C ARG A 114 11.82 -5.56 5.79
N TRP A 115 11.11 -4.43 5.79
CA TRP A 115 10.64 -3.77 4.58
C TRP A 115 11.59 -2.70 4.04
N ASN A 116 12.61 -2.30 4.81
CA ASN A 116 13.58 -1.27 4.44
C ASN A 116 12.91 -0.02 3.84
N ALA A 117 11.88 0.49 4.52
CA ALA A 117 11.05 1.58 4.02
C ALA A 117 11.65 2.95 4.36
N SER A 118 11.56 3.88 3.41
CA SER A 118 11.90 5.30 3.61
C SER A 118 10.64 6.15 3.66
N LEU A 119 10.62 7.15 4.54
CA LEU A 119 9.54 8.13 4.63
C LEU A 119 9.95 9.44 3.94
N PHE A 120 9.10 9.92 3.04
CA PHE A 120 9.19 11.25 2.46
C PHE A 120 7.92 12.03 2.83
N ASP A 121 8.10 13.19 3.46
CA ASP A 121 6.99 14.11 3.74
C ASP A 121 6.95 15.16 2.61
N GLY A 122 5.85 15.18 1.87
CA GLY A 122 5.68 16.02 0.68
C GLY A 122 5.64 17.51 0.98
N ASP A 123 5.24 17.89 2.21
CA ASP A 123 5.10 19.28 2.62
C ASP A 123 6.35 19.81 3.35
N SER A 124 7.39 19.00 3.57
CA SER A 124 8.62 19.44 4.26
C SER A 124 9.59 20.22 3.38
N ALA A 125 9.33 20.40 2.08
CA ALA A 125 10.21 21.17 1.20
C ALA A 125 10.50 22.58 1.77
N VAL A 126 9.55 23.18 2.49
CA VAL A 126 9.72 24.48 3.16
C VAL A 126 10.54 24.37 4.46
N LEU A 127 10.37 23.30 5.23
CA LEU A 127 11.09 23.09 6.49
C LEU A 127 12.57 22.73 6.26
N SER A 128 12.85 21.95 5.21
CA SER A 128 14.23 21.63 4.81
C SER A 128 15.05 22.85 4.40
N LEU A 129 14.40 23.92 3.92
CA LEU A 129 15.06 25.19 3.56
C LEU A 129 15.32 26.10 4.76
N ILE A 130 14.57 25.93 5.87
CA ILE A 130 14.70 26.76 7.09
C ILE A 130 15.73 26.14 8.05
N LEU A 131 15.94 24.82 7.99
CA LEU A 131 16.83 24.08 8.86
C LEU A 131 18.24 23.82 8.27
N THR A 132 18.52 24.37 7.07
CA THR A 132 19.86 24.44 6.46
C THR A 132 20.38 25.86 6.50
#